data_AF-A0A5B0G3X1-F1
#
_entry.id   AF-A0A5B0G3X1-F1
#
_cell.length_a   1.000
_cell.length_b   1.000
_cell.length_c   1.000
_cell.angle_alpha   90.00
_cell.angle_beta   90.00
_cell.angle_gamma   90.00
#
_symmetry.space_group_name_H-M   'P 1'
#
loop_
_entity.id
_entity.type
_entity.pdbx_description
1 polymer ?
#
loop_
_entity_poly.entity_id
_entity_poly.type
_entity_poly.pdbx_seq_one_letter_code
_entity_poly.pdbx_strand_id
1 'polypeptide(L)'
;NMVFTFEHVSLDSRPGGSGKFDLAPLSLPALKKNLNEWQLALADVGWNSLYWDNHDQPRAVSRFGDDSPHHRESSAKTLATVQHMHKGT
;
A
#
# COMPACT_ATOMS: atom_id res chain seq x y z
N ASN A 1 -18.13 9.15 5.64
CA ASN A 1 -17.71 9.01 4.23
C ASN A 1 -16.25 8.63 4.19
N MET A 2 -15.91 7.60 3.43
CA MET A 2 -14.54 7.12 3.21
C MET A 2 -14.04 7.61 1.84
N VAL A 3 -12.72 7.68 1.65
CA VAL A 3 -12.08 8.06 0.38
C VAL A 3 -10.83 7.21 0.15
N PHE A 4 -10.58 6.80 -1.10
CA PHE A 4 -9.34 6.14 -1.47
C PHE A 4 -8.21 7.14 -1.65
N THR A 5 -7.14 6.98 -0.87
CA THR A 5 -5.91 7.77 -0.99
C THR A 5 -4.93 7.03 -1.89
N PHE A 6 -4.17 7.76 -2.69
CA PHE A 6 -3.28 7.18 -3.72
C PHE A 6 -1.79 7.30 -3.35
N GLU A 7 -1.49 7.83 -2.17
CA GLU A 7 -0.12 8.10 -1.74
C GLU A 7 0.71 6.81 -1.64
N HIS A 8 0.22 5.81 -0.92
CA HIS A 8 0.96 4.55 -0.73
C HIS A 8 1.21 3.79 -2.05
N VAL A 9 0.28 3.86 -3.01
CA VAL A 9 0.42 3.28 -4.36
C VAL A 9 1.22 4.17 -5.32
N SER A 10 1.79 5.28 -4.86
CA SER A 10 2.67 6.14 -5.67
C SER A 10 4.11 6.14 -5.17
N LEU A 11 4.40 5.46 -4.04
CA LEU A 11 5.73 5.47 -3.39
C LEU A 11 6.85 4.79 -4.18
N ASP A 12 6.50 3.91 -5.11
CA ASP A 12 7.40 3.22 -6.03
C ASP A 12 7.40 3.88 -7.43
N SER A 13 6.89 5.11 -7.55
CA SER A 13 7.04 5.94 -8.75
C SER A 13 8.21 6.92 -8.56
N ARG A 14 9.02 7.12 -9.59
CA ARG A 14 10.19 8.00 -9.55
C ARG A 14 9.75 9.45 -9.27
N PRO A 15 10.29 10.10 -8.22
CA PRO A 15 10.06 11.52 -7.98
C PRO A 15 10.52 12.37 -9.17
N GLY A 16 9.63 13.22 -9.69
CA GLY A 16 9.90 14.04 -10.87
C GLY A 16 10.02 13.27 -12.20
N GLY A 17 9.71 11.97 -12.20
CA GLY A 17 9.67 11.13 -13.40
C GLY A 17 8.39 11.29 -14.22
N SER A 18 8.19 10.40 -15.19
CA SER A 18 7.03 10.42 -16.11
C SER A 18 5.73 9.84 -15.51
N GLY A 19 5.63 9.78 -14.18
CA GLY A 19 4.48 9.23 -13.46
C GLY A 19 4.62 7.73 -13.18
N LYS A 20 3.47 7.04 -13.06
CA LYS A 20 3.37 5.66 -12.55
C LYS A 20 4.11 4.58 -13.35
N PHE A 21 4.60 4.90 -14.54
CA PHE A 21 5.35 3.98 -15.39
C PHE A 21 6.88 4.11 -15.23
N ASP A 22 7.35 5.16 -14.56
CA ASP A 22 8.75 5.34 -14.22
C ASP A 22 8.99 4.83 -12.80
N LEU A 23 9.36 3.56 -12.68
CA LEU A 23 9.41 2.86 -11.40
C LEU A 23 10.67 3.23 -10.61
N ALA A 24 10.51 3.25 -9.29
CA ALA A 24 11.55 3.35 -8.28
C ALA A 24 11.44 2.18 -7.29
N PRO A 25 12.55 1.74 -6.67
CA PRO A 25 12.49 0.73 -5.62
C PRO A 25 11.58 1.18 -4.47
N LEU A 26 10.68 0.28 -4.02
CA LEU A 26 9.83 0.55 -2.87
C LEU A 26 10.68 0.69 -1.59
N SER A 27 10.50 1.80 -0.89
CA SER A 27 11.07 2.01 0.44
C SER A 27 10.09 1.55 1.51
N LEU A 28 10.39 0.42 2.18
CA LEU A 28 9.56 -0.10 3.27
C LEU A 28 9.36 0.92 4.42
N PRO A 29 10.38 1.69 4.86
CA PRO A 29 10.17 2.78 5.82
C PRO A 29 9.18 3.84 5.33
N ALA A 30 9.24 4.23 4.05
CA ALA A 30 8.32 5.22 3.48
C ALA A 30 6.87 4.67 3.45
N LEU A 31 6.69 3.41 3.09
CA LEU A 31 5.39 2.75 3.10
C LEU A 31 4.79 2.72 4.51
N LYS A 32 5.56 2.27 5.51
CA LYS A 32 5.11 2.24 6.92
C LYS A 32 4.75 3.63 7.43
N LYS A 33 5.56 4.64 7.10
CA LYS A 33 5.31 6.03 7.48
C LYS A 33 3.97 6.52 6.90
N ASN A 34 3.73 6.31 5.60
CA ASN A 34 2.52 6.77 4.94
C ASN A 34 1.25 6.09 5.51
N LEU A 35 1.28 4.77 5.71
CA LEU A 35 0.16 4.05 6.32
C LEU A 35 -0.14 4.57 7.74
N ASN A 36 0.91 4.80 8.54
CA ASN A 36 0.75 5.33 9.90
C ASN A 36 0.22 6.76 9.92
N GLU A 37 0.66 7.63 9.00
CA GLU A 37 0.15 9.00 8.87
C GLU A 37 -1.38 9.00 8.63
N TRP A 38 -1.88 8.12 7.76
CA TRP A 38 -3.32 7.97 7.53
C TRP A 38 -4.08 7.36 8.73
N GLN A 39 -3.46 6.43 9.46
CA GLN A 39 -4.04 5.90 10.70
C GLN A 39 -4.18 6.98 11.78
N LEU A 40 -3.18 7.85 11.94
CA LEU A 40 -3.21 8.94 12.92
C LEU A 40 -4.13 10.09 12.49
N ALA A 41 -4.09 10.48 11.21
CA ALA A 41 -4.85 11.62 10.71
C ALA A 41 -6.37 11.42 10.81
N LEU A 42 -6.85 10.18 10.67
CA LEU A 42 -8.27 9.82 10.76
C LEU A 42 -8.61 9.02 12.03
N ALA A 43 -7.75 9.09 13.06
CA ALA A 43 -7.93 8.33 14.30
C ALA A 43 -9.24 8.73 15.01
N ASP A 44 -9.50 10.03 15.11
CA ASP A 44 -10.64 10.58 15.87
C ASP A 44 -11.83 10.94 14.98
N VAL A 45 -11.57 11.43 13.76
CA VAL A 45 -12.61 11.90 12.82
C VAL A 45 -12.36 11.28 11.44
N GLY A 46 -13.40 10.68 10.87
CA GLY A 46 -13.35 10.02 9.58
C GLY A 46 -13.21 8.50 9.68
N TRP A 47 -12.97 7.86 8.54
CA TRP A 47 -12.78 6.41 8.45
C TRP A 47 -11.90 6.07 7.25
N ASN A 48 -10.80 5.34 7.49
CA ASN A 48 -9.87 4.94 6.44
C ASN A 48 -10.49 3.88 5.53
N SER A 49 -10.26 4.02 4.23
CA SER A 49 -10.38 2.90 3.28
C SER A 49 -9.05 2.16 3.19
N LEU A 50 -9.05 0.85 3.41
CA LEU A 50 -7.86 0.02 3.42
C LEU A 50 -7.86 -0.83 2.13
N TYR A 51 -6.88 -0.59 1.26
CA TYR A 51 -6.71 -1.39 0.04
C TYR A 51 -5.23 -1.49 -0.31
N TRP A 52 -4.86 -2.53 -1.07
CA TRP A 52 -3.51 -2.69 -1.63
C TRP A 52 -3.52 -2.60 -3.15
N ASP A 53 -4.57 -3.14 -3.77
CA ASP A 53 -4.76 -3.14 -5.21
C ASP A 53 -6.24 -2.99 -5.57
N ASN A 54 -6.49 -2.71 -6.84
CA ASN A 54 -7.80 -2.63 -7.47
C ASN A 54 -7.63 -2.78 -9.00
N HIS A 55 -8.62 -2.41 -9.81
CA HIS A 55 -8.56 -2.55 -11.26
C HIS A 55 -7.52 -1.64 -11.96
N ASP A 56 -7.05 -0.58 -11.30
CA ASP A 56 -6.05 0.36 -11.82
C ASP A 56 -4.64 0.14 -11.24
N GLN A 57 -4.49 -0.79 -10.29
CA GLN A 57 -3.24 -1.05 -9.57
C GLN A 57 -2.74 -2.48 -9.85
N PRO A 58 -1.41 -2.71 -9.94
CA PRO A 58 -0.84 -4.06 -10.01
C PRO A 58 -1.20 -4.89 -8.77
N ARG A 59 -1.16 -6.22 -8.89
CA ARG A 59 -1.45 -7.14 -7.77
C ARG A 59 -0.47 -6.93 -6.62
N ALA A 60 -1.00 -6.85 -5.40
CA ALA A 60 -0.27 -6.48 -4.19
C ALA A 60 0.95 -7.38 -3.93
N VAL A 61 0.80 -8.71 -4.07
CA VAL A 61 1.88 -9.67 -3.79
C VAL A 61 3.07 -9.49 -4.73
N SER A 62 2.82 -9.16 -6.01
CA SER A 62 3.87 -8.90 -6.99
C SER A 62 4.53 -7.53 -6.80
N ARG A 63 3.79 -6.57 -6.25
CA ARG A 63 4.24 -5.17 -6.13
C ARG A 63 4.95 -4.86 -4.81
N PHE A 64 4.36 -5.29 -3.70
CA PHE A 64 4.81 -4.97 -2.34
C PHE A 64 5.37 -6.20 -1.61
N GLY A 65 5.28 -7.36 -2.24
CA GLY A 65 5.68 -8.63 -1.67
C GLY A 65 6.73 -9.36 -2.52
N ASP A 66 6.63 -10.67 -2.49
CA ASP A 66 7.44 -11.60 -3.28
C ASP A 66 6.48 -12.66 -3.80
N ASP A 67 6.26 -12.67 -5.11
CA ASP A 67 5.35 -13.58 -5.79
C ASP A 67 6.03 -14.84 -6.35
N SER A 68 7.32 -15.04 -6.03
CA SER A 68 8.03 -16.27 -6.36
C SER A 68 7.30 -17.48 -5.77
N PRO A 69 7.37 -18.66 -6.41
CA PRO A 69 6.68 -19.86 -5.92
C PRO A 69 6.98 -20.20 -4.46
N HIS A 70 8.17 -19.85 -3.97
CA HIS A 70 8.60 -20.12 -2.61
C HIS A 70 7.98 -19.17 -1.56
N HIS A 71 7.69 -17.91 -1.93
CA HIS A 71 7.28 -16.88 -0.99
C HIS A 71 5.87 -16.32 -1.21
N ARG A 72 5.21 -16.62 -2.34
CA ARG A 72 3.90 -16.06 -2.69
C ARG A 72 2.88 -16.14 -1.55
N GLU A 73 2.76 -17.28 -0.89
CA GLU A 73 1.77 -17.46 0.18
C GLU A 73 2.10 -16.70 1.46
N SER A 74 3.33 -16.79 1.94
CA SER A 74 3.75 -16.10 3.17
C SER A 74 3.75 -14.58 2.97
N SER A 75 4.16 -14.12 1.79
CA SER A 75 4.16 -12.71 1.43
C SER A 75 2.74 -12.15 1.32
N ALA A 76 1.84 -12.86 0.62
CA ALA A 76 0.42 -12.47 0.55
C ALA A 76 -0.24 -12.43 1.94
N LYS A 77 0.01 -13.43 2.79
CA LYS A 77 -0.52 -13.46 4.17
C LYS A 77 0.04 -12.32 5.02
N THR A 78 1.31 -11.95 4.81
CA THR A 78 1.94 -10.81 5.51
C THR A 78 1.26 -9.50 5.12
N LEU A 79 1.07 -9.23 3.83
CA LEU A 79 0.37 -8.04 3.34
C LEU A 79 -1.09 -7.99 3.82
N ALA A 80 -1.80 -9.13 3.80
CA ALA A 80 -3.16 -9.22 4.32
C ALA A 80 -3.21 -8.96 5.83
N THR A 81 -2.25 -9.47 6.60
CA THR A 81 -2.15 -9.21 8.05
C THR A 81 -1.92 -7.73 8.32
N VAL A 82 -1.03 -7.08 7.57
CA VAL A 82 -0.80 -5.63 7.69
C VAL A 82 -2.09 -4.87 7.41
N GLN A 83 -2.83 -5.19 6.34
CA GLN A 83 -4.05 -4.48 5.98
C GLN A 83 -5.17 -4.68 6.99
N HIS A 84 -5.51 -5.94 7.30
CA HIS A 84 -6.70 -6.26 8.08
C HIS A 84 -6.58 -5.97 9.57
N MET A 85 -5.37 -5.69 10.08
CA MET A 85 -5.16 -5.30 11.48
C MET A 85 -5.10 -3.77 11.68
N HIS A 86 -5.26 -2.96 10.62
CA HIS A 86 -5.41 -1.50 10.74
C HIS A 86 -6.88 -1.10 10.97
N LYS A 87 -7.10 0.11 11.51
CA LYS A 87 -8.44 0.69 11.67
C LYS A 87 -8.94 1.22 10.33
N GLY A 88 -10.04 0.68 9.83
CA GLY A 88 -10.67 1.08 8.58
C GLY A 88 -11.53 -0.02 7.99
N THR A 89 -11.93 0.16 6.73
CA THR A 89 -12.64 -0.85 5.93
C THR A 89 -11.95 -1.06 4.61
#